data_AF-A0A011V6K5-F1
#
_entry.id   AF-A0A011V6K5-F1
#
_cell.length_a   1.000
_cell.length_b   1.000
_cell.length_c   1.000
_cell.angle_alpha   90.00
_cell.angle_beta   90.00
_cell.angle_gamma   90.00
#
_symmetry.space_group_name_H-M   'P 1'
#
loop_
_entity.id
_entity.type
_entity.pdbx_description
1 polymer ?
#
loop_
_entity_poly.entity_id
_entity_poly.type
_entity_poly.pdbx_seq_one_letter_code
_entity_poly.pdbx_strand_id
1 'polypeptide(L)'
;MRASRLAYTAILLPITFSTVPALAVPVLQPHRAVYDISLNKASDRSGITGISGRMVYEFNGSQCDGYTVKFRLVTRISTTDSMRMTDQQTTTFEDGEGKTFSFVTKSFVDQNLEREVKGTAHREEDSVRVDIDKPEPNKVTLGLTQFPTQHMFELIDKAEKGENFYETSLFDGSEDADRVMLTTVVIGKPAPADRNDPELPALSTLGKDRFWPVDIAYFSGDESDGGEEMPEYRISFKMHGNGLTRDLQMDYGDFTMTGRLVDLSLFDQAAPKDCKK
;
A
#
# COMPACT_ATOMS: atom_id res chain seq x y z
N MET A 1 42.95 -70.11 28.32
CA MET A 1 41.76 -69.51 27.66
C MET A 1 41.83 -68.00 27.87
N ARG A 2 42.16 -67.23 26.82
CA ARG A 2 42.25 -65.75 26.85
C ARG A 2 40.93 -65.18 26.34
N ALA A 3 40.23 -64.42 27.17
CA ALA A 3 39.03 -63.69 26.79
C ALA A 3 39.42 -62.25 26.40
N SER A 4 39.23 -61.89 25.13
CA SER A 4 39.34 -60.52 24.63
C SER A 4 38.07 -59.73 25.00
N ARG A 5 38.25 -58.59 25.66
CA ARG A 5 37.18 -57.58 25.87
C ARG A 5 37.19 -56.60 24.69
N LEU A 6 36.12 -56.57 23.89
CA LEU A 6 35.86 -55.51 22.92
C LEU A 6 35.32 -54.28 23.66
N ALA A 7 35.99 -53.13 23.52
CA ALA A 7 35.49 -51.84 23.97
C ALA A 7 34.70 -51.20 22.81
N TYR A 8 33.40 -50.99 23.00
CA TYR A 8 32.57 -50.19 22.09
C TYR A 8 32.71 -48.71 22.47
N THR A 9 33.28 -47.91 21.57
CA THR A 9 33.35 -46.45 21.69
C THR A 9 32.13 -45.85 21.00
N ALA A 10 31.16 -45.34 21.77
CA ALA A 10 30.00 -44.64 21.24
C ALA A 10 30.40 -43.22 20.82
N ILE A 11 30.31 -42.92 19.53
CA ILE A 11 30.54 -41.58 18.97
C ILE A 11 29.22 -40.81 19.06
N LEU A 12 29.13 -39.83 19.96
CA LEU A 12 28.04 -38.86 20.00
C LEU A 12 28.31 -37.76 18.96
N LEU A 13 27.49 -37.71 17.90
CA LEU A 13 27.46 -36.59 16.96
C LEU A 13 26.72 -35.40 17.60
N PRO A 14 27.27 -34.17 17.59
CA PRO A 14 26.54 -32.99 18.02
C PRO A 14 25.51 -32.60 16.95
N ILE A 15 24.23 -32.63 17.33
CA ILE A 15 23.14 -32.06 16.53
C ILE A 15 23.22 -30.54 16.67
N THR A 16 23.82 -29.88 15.69
CA THR A 16 23.76 -28.42 15.58
C THR A 16 22.37 -28.02 15.12
N PHE A 17 21.55 -27.51 16.04
CA PHE A 17 20.31 -26.81 15.70
C PHE A 17 20.69 -25.51 14.98
N SER A 18 20.49 -25.49 13.66
CA SER A 18 20.52 -24.25 12.89
C SER A 18 19.31 -23.41 13.31
N THR A 19 19.54 -22.35 14.08
CA THR A 19 18.53 -21.32 14.33
C THR A 19 18.28 -20.61 13.00
N VAL A 20 17.19 -20.97 12.33
CA VAL A 20 16.69 -20.20 11.18
C VAL A 20 16.36 -18.80 11.71
N PRO A 21 16.96 -17.72 11.18
CA PRO A 21 16.57 -16.38 11.57
C PRO A 21 15.07 -16.23 11.30
N ALA A 22 14.32 -15.87 12.33
CA ALA A 22 12.93 -15.47 12.16
C ALA A 22 12.92 -14.36 11.10
N LEU A 23 12.18 -14.57 10.01
CA LEU A 23 11.92 -13.52 9.04
C LEU A 23 11.27 -12.37 9.82
N ALA A 24 12.03 -11.30 10.04
CA ALA A 24 11.50 -10.09 10.64
C ALA A 24 10.50 -9.53 9.64
N VAL A 25 9.22 -9.46 10.02
CA VAL A 25 8.22 -8.71 9.25
C VAL A 25 8.78 -7.31 9.03
N PRO A 26 8.74 -6.76 7.80
CA PRO A 26 9.23 -5.41 7.55
C PRO A 26 8.64 -4.45 8.57
N VAL A 27 9.44 -3.59 9.18
CA VAL A 27 8.92 -2.63 10.15
C VAL A 27 8.47 -1.39 9.39
N LEU A 28 7.16 -1.24 9.19
CA LEU A 28 6.60 -0.03 8.60
C LEU A 28 6.75 1.13 9.59
N GLN A 29 7.38 2.21 9.13
CA GLN A 29 7.67 3.38 9.95
C GLN A 29 6.42 4.26 10.05
N PRO A 30 5.87 4.53 11.25
CA PRO A 30 4.84 5.55 11.43
C PRO A 30 5.33 6.91 10.94
N HIS A 31 4.54 7.56 10.09
CA HIS A 31 4.92 8.83 9.48
C HIS A 31 3.71 9.62 8.96
N ARG A 32 3.96 10.89 8.68
CA ARG A 32 3.12 11.75 7.85
C ARG A 32 3.91 12.25 6.65
N ALA A 33 3.38 12.04 5.46
CA ALA A 33 3.91 12.55 4.21
C ALA A 33 2.92 13.54 3.57
N VAL A 34 3.42 14.69 3.12
CA VAL A 34 2.65 15.70 2.40
C VAL A 34 3.18 15.83 0.98
N TYR A 35 2.29 15.74 0.01
CA TYR A 35 2.63 15.82 -1.41
C TYR A 35 1.94 17.01 -2.07
N ASP A 36 2.67 17.75 -2.89
CA ASP A 36 2.06 18.67 -3.86
C ASP A 36 1.60 17.88 -5.08
N ILE A 37 0.33 18.06 -5.46
CA ILE A 37 -0.28 17.40 -6.60
C ILE A 37 -0.32 18.34 -7.79
N SER A 38 0.06 17.83 -8.96
CA SER A 38 0.04 18.57 -10.23
C SER A 38 -0.37 17.67 -11.39
N LEU A 39 -0.96 18.27 -12.43
CA LEU A 39 -1.19 17.59 -13.70
C LEU A 39 0.14 17.29 -14.39
N ASN A 40 0.31 16.06 -14.86
CA ASN A 40 1.44 15.67 -15.71
C ASN A 40 1.02 15.61 -17.19
N LYS A 41 -0.04 14.86 -17.49
CA LYS A 41 -0.61 14.75 -18.84
C LYS A 41 -2.13 14.68 -18.77
N ALA A 42 -2.80 15.19 -19.78
CA ALA A 42 -4.24 15.03 -19.99
C ALA A 42 -4.49 14.79 -21.48
N SER A 43 -5.41 13.88 -21.79
CA SER A 43 -5.91 13.67 -23.15
C SER A 43 -6.93 14.75 -23.51
N ASP A 44 -7.11 15.02 -24.81
CA ASP A 44 -8.15 15.96 -25.27
C ASP A 44 -9.56 15.52 -24.81
N ARG A 45 -9.80 14.20 -24.68
CA ARG A 45 -11.08 13.63 -24.23
C ARG A 45 -11.39 13.95 -22.78
N SER A 46 -10.38 14.13 -21.93
CA SER A 46 -10.57 14.44 -20.51
C SER A 46 -11.21 15.82 -20.30
N GLY A 47 -11.01 16.76 -21.24
CA GLY A 47 -11.38 18.17 -21.07
C GLY A 47 -10.61 18.92 -19.98
N ILE A 48 -9.62 18.27 -19.35
CA ILE A 48 -8.83 18.83 -18.25
C ILE A 48 -7.73 19.72 -18.80
N THR A 49 -7.74 20.98 -18.38
CA THR A 49 -6.72 21.98 -18.73
C THR A 49 -5.70 22.18 -17.61
N GLY A 50 -6.01 21.75 -16.38
CA GLY A 50 -5.09 21.82 -15.26
C GLY A 50 -5.56 21.08 -14.02
N ILE A 51 -4.62 20.54 -13.25
CA ILE A 51 -4.83 19.99 -11.91
C ILE A 51 -3.76 20.54 -10.98
N SER A 52 -4.19 21.00 -9.82
CA SER A 52 -3.31 21.37 -8.70
C SER A 52 -3.93 20.91 -7.40
N GLY A 53 -3.13 20.57 -6.41
CA GLY A 53 -3.68 20.06 -5.16
C GLY A 53 -2.64 19.70 -4.12
N ARG A 54 -3.12 19.04 -3.07
CA ARG A 54 -2.27 18.51 -2.01
C ARG A 54 -2.83 17.19 -1.50
N MET A 55 -1.92 16.26 -1.25
CA MET A 55 -2.21 14.98 -0.62
C MET A 55 -1.50 14.94 0.73
N VAL A 56 -2.20 14.44 1.75
CA VAL A 56 -1.63 14.17 3.08
C VAL A 56 -1.90 12.71 3.39
N TYR A 57 -0.84 11.97 3.69
CA TYR A 57 -0.90 10.57 4.08
C TYR A 57 -0.28 10.43 5.47
N GLU A 58 -1.04 9.88 6.42
CA GLU A 58 -0.56 9.53 7.76
C GLU A 58 -0.71 8.03 7.96
N PHE A 59 0.40 7.36 8.26
CA PHE A 59 0.45 5.97 8.66
C PHE A 59 0.85 5.90 10.13
N ASN A 60 0.06 5.19 10.93
CA ASN A 60 0.33 4.94 12.34
C ASN A 60 0.02 3.49 12.69
N GLY A 61 0.61 3.00 13.77
CA GLY A 61 0.28 1.70 14.31
C GLY A 61 1.48 0.78 14.49
N SER A 62 1.19 -0.45 14.84
CA SER A 62 2.16 -1.51 15.08
C SER A 62 1.51 -2.87 14.85
N GLN A 63 2.32 -3.93 14.80
CA GLN A 63 1.78 -5.29 14.70
C GLN A 63 0.84 -5.65 15.87
N CYS A 64 1.03 -5.07 17.06
CA CYS A 64 0.16 -5.36 18.20
C CYS A 64 -1.10 -4.48 18.23
N ASP A 65 -0.98 -3.21 17.84
CA ASP A 65 -2.08 -2.24 17.93
C ASP A 65 -2.98 -2.25 16.67
N GLY A 66 -2.50 -2.86 15.59
CA GLY A 66 -3.05 -2.68 14.25
C GLY A 66 -2.54 -1.38 13.61
N TYR A 67 -2.94 -1.16 12.36
CA TYR A 67 -2.46 -0.08 11.51
C TYR A 67 -3.61 0.85 11.15
N THR A 68 -3.41 2.15 11.33
CA THR A 68 -4.37 3.19 10.93
C THR A 68 -3.75 4.03 9.83
N VAL A 69 -4.49 4.19 8.73
CA VAL A 69 -4.15 5.13 7.67
C VAL A 69 -5.16 6.27 7.65
N LYS A 70 -4.67 7.51 7.60
CA LYS A 70 -5.48 8.67 7.23
C LYS A 70 -4.93 9.26 5.97
N PHE A 71 -5.78 9.40 4.98
CA PHE A 71 -5.43 9.93 3.67
C PHE A 71 -6.38 11.07 3.33
N ARG A 72 -5.83 12.20 2.88
CA ARG A 72 -6.64 13.31 2.36
C ARG A 72 -6.04 13.79 1.05
N LEU A 73 -6.85 13.80 0.00
CA LEU A 73 -6.49 14.32 -1.31
C LEU A 73 -7.42 15.46 -1.68
N VAL A 74 -6.87 16.68 -1.74
CA VAL A 74 -7.57 17.86 -2.20
C VAL A 74 -7.04 18.24 -3.57
N THR A 75 -7.91 18.29 -4.58
CA THR A 75 -7.52 18.75 -5.92
C THR A 75 -8.46 19.83 -6.43
N ARG A 76 -7.90 20.74 -7.22
CA ARG A 76 -8.61 21.71 -8.03
C ARG A 76 -8.40 21.31 -9.47
N ILE A 77 -9.48 20.90 -10.13
CA ILE A 77 -9.50 20.47 -11.51
C ILE A 77 -10.09 21.60 -12.33
N SER A 78 -9.35 22.04 -13.35
CA SER A 78 -9.77 23.07 -14.29
C SER A 78 -10.05 22.44 -15.64
N THR A 79 -11.13 22.87 -16.25
CA THR A 79 -11.51 22.59 -17.64
C THR A 79 -11.57 23.92 -18.39
N THR A 80 -11.91 23.90 -19.68
CA THR A 80 -12.12 25.15 -20.45
C THR A 80 -13.26 26.00 -19.88
N ASP A 81 -14.33 25.36 -19.39
CA ASP A 81 -15.58 26.04 -19.05
C ASP A 81 -15.82 26.14 -17.53
N SER A 82 -15.09 25.39 -16.71
CA SER A 82 -15.36 25.28 -15.28
C SER A 82 -14.13 24.91 -14.45
N MET A 83 -14.23 25.18 -13.15
CA MET A 83 -13.29 24.73 -12.13
C MET A 83 -14.07 24.02 -11.03
N ARG A 84 -13.60 22.85 -10.61
CA ARG A 84 -14.20 22.04 -9.54
C ARG A 84 -13.14 21.72 -8.50
N MET A 85 -13.50 21.85 -7.22
CA MET A 85 -12.67 21.38 -6.11
C MET A 85 -13.19 20.03 -5.62
N THR A 86 -12.31 19.05 -5.52
CA THR A 86 -12.57 17.76 -4.87
C THR A 86 -11.74 17.65 -3.60
N ASP A 87 -12.33 17.10 -2.55
CA ASP A 87 -11.66 16.77 -1.29
C ASP A 87 -12.09 15.36 -0.89
N GLN A 88 -11.19 14.39 -1.01
CA GLN A 88 -11.40 13.03 -0.57
C GLN A 88 -10.69 12.81 0.76
N GLN A 89 -11.45 12.36 1.76
CA GLN A 89 -10.96 12.05 3.10
C GLN A 89 -11.20 10.58 3.39
N THR A 90 -10.14 9.81 3.50
CA THR A 90 -10.17 8.37 3.76
C THR A 90 -9.52 8.08 5.11
N THR A 91 -10.15 7.23 5.91
CA THR A 91 -9.56 6.66 7.12
C THR A 91 -9.78 5.17 7.11
N THR A 92 -8.72 4.40 7.33
CA THR A 92 -8.79 2.95 7.41
C THR A 92 -8.10 2.43 8.66
N PHE A 93 -8.52 1.26 9.10
CA PHE A 93 -7.88 0.48 10.14
C PHE A 93 -7.76 -0.97 9.70
N GLU A 94 -6.57 -1.54 9.83
CA GLU A 94 -6.28 -2.95 9.58
C GLU A 94 -5.71 -3.58 10.85
N ASP A 95 -6.24 -4.72 11.29
CA ASP A 95 -5.64 -5.41 12.44
C ASP A 95 -4.25 -5.99 12.08
N GLY A 96 -3.42 -6.23 13.10
CA GLY A 96 -2.05 -6.68 12.90
C GLY A 96 -1.89 -8.05 12.24
N GLU A 97 -2.95 -8.88 12.22
CA GLU A 97 -2.98 -10.17 11.53
C GLU A 97 -3.62 -10.09 10.13
N GLY A 98 -4.10 -8.91 9.72
CA GLY A 98 -4.78 -8.68 8.45
C GLY A 98 -6.11 -9.44 8.32
N LYS A 99 -6.84 -9.67 9.42
CA LYS A 99 -8.13 -10.38 9.40
C LYS A 99 -9.33 -9.47 9.22
N THR A 100 -9.19 -8.21 9.59
CA THR A 100 -10.26 -7.21 9.62
C THR A 100 -9.72 -5.91 9.05
N PHE A 101 -10.53 -5.28 8.21
CA PHE A 101 -10.23 -3.99 7.60
C PHE A 101 -11.47 -3.10 7.64
N SER A 102 -11.41 -2.05 8.45
CA SER A 102 -12.46 -1.03 8.52
C SER A 102 -12.07 0.17 7.67
N PHE A 103 -13.02 0.74 6.95
CA PHE A 103 -12.77 1.86 6.05
C PHE A 103 -13.91 2.87 6.10
N VAL A 104 -13.55 4.13 5.92
CA VAL A 104 -14.48 5.22 5.62
C VAL A 104 -13.84 6.17 4.62
N THR A 105 -14.54 6.46 3.53
CA THR A 105 -14.16 7.45 2.53
C THR A 105 -15.30 8.45 2.37
N LYS A 106 -14.98 9.74 2.56
CA LYS A 106 -15.89 10.85 2.30
C LYS A 106 -15.37 11.66 1.12
N SER A 107 -16.21 11.86 0.13
CA SER A 107 -15.89 12.63 -1.06
C SER A 107 -16.72 13.90 -1.08
N PHE A 108 -16.02 15.04 -1.08
CA PHE A 108 -16.63 16.35 -1.15
C PHE A 108 -16.36 16.98 -2.51
N VAL A 109 -17.35 17.68 -3.04
CA VAL A 109 -17.24 18.52 -4.23
C VAL A 109 -17.66 19.92 -3.86
N ASP A 110 -16.80 20.90 -4.11
CA ASP A 110 -17.05 22.29 -3.81
C ASP A 110 -17.57 22.47 -2.36
N GLN A 111 -16.97 21.70 -1.45
CA GLN A 111 -17.25 21.62 -0.01
C GLN A 111 -18.56 20.89 0.39
N ASN A 112 -19.36 20.43 -0.57
CA ASN A 112 -20.55 19.63 -0.31
C ASN A 112 -20.20 18.15 -0.24
N LEU A 113 -20.75 17.43 0.74
CA LEU A 113 -20.58 15.98 0.82
C LEU A 113 -21.41 15.32 -0.29
N GLU A 114 -20.75 14.73 -1.27
CA GLU A 114 -21.40 14.04 -2.39
C GLU A 114 -21.57 12.55 -2.12
N ARG A 115 -20.57 11.94 -1.45
CA ARG A 115 -20.53 10.50 -1.26
C ARG A 115 -19.82 10.14 0.04
N GLU A 116 -20.38 9.15 0.74
CA GLU A 116 -19.75 8.52 1.90
C GLU A 116 -19.87 7.00 1.76
N VAL A 117 -18.73 6.33 1.82
CA VAL A 117 -18.61 4.87 1.75
C VAL A 117 -17.97 4.42 3.04
N LYS A 118 -18.62 3.52 3.76
CA LYS A 118 -18.15 3.05 5.06
C LYS A 118 -18.49 1.58 5.19
N GLY A 119 -17.56 0.80 5.71
CA GLY A 119 -17.78 -0.61 5.98
C GLY A 119 -16.66 -1.26 6.76
N THR A 120 -16.81 -2.56 6.95
CA THR A 120 -15.77 -3.43 7.52
C THR A 120 -15.71 -4.73 6.72
N ALA A 121 -14.52 -5.07 6.26
CA ALA A 121 -14.21 -6.33 5.62
C ALA A 121 -13.60 -7.30 6.63
N HIS A 122 -13.98 -8.56 6.53
CA HIS A 122 -13.52 -9.67 7.36
C HIS A 122 -12.98 -10.76 6.44
N ARG A 123 -11.71 -11.12 6.61
CA ARG A 123 -11.11 -12.26 5.91
C ARG A 123 -11.54 -13.55 6.61
N GLU A 124 -12.23 -14.39 5.87
CA GLU A 124 -12.67 -15.73 6.29
C GLU A 124 -11.74 -16.78 5.68
N GLU A 125 -12.11 -18.07 5.72
CA GLU A 125 -11.22 -19.16 5.28
C GLU A 125 -10.95 -19.13 3.76
N ASP A 126 -11.98 -18.83 2.97
CA ASP A 126 -11.96 -18.90 1.50
C ASP A 126 -12.49 -17.63 0.82
N SER A 127 -12.81 -16.60 1.60
CA SER A 127 -13.51 -15.40 1.13
C SER A 127 -13.22 -14.17 1.99
N VAL A 128 -13.67 -13.02 1.50
CA VAL A 128 -13.73 -11.78 2.28
C VAL A 128 -15.19 -11.34 2.38
N ARG A 129 -15.72 -11.26 3.59
CA ARG A 129 -17.06 -10.75 3.87
C ARG A 129 -16.99 -9.26 4.16
N VAL A 130 -17.69 -8.45 3.38
CA VAL A 130 -17.76 -6.99 3.53
C VAL A 130 -19.13 -6.59 4.03
N ASP A 131 -19.20 -6.04 5.24
CA ASP A 131 -20.39 -5.36 5.76
C ASP A 131 -20.29 -3.86 5.44
N ILE A 132 -21.16 -3.37 4.55
CA ILE A 132 -21.26 -1.97 4.16
C ILE A 132 -22.31 -1.28 5.05
N ASP A 133 -21.93 -0.14 5.64
CA ASP A 133 -22.79 0.72 6.45
C ASP A 133 -23.37 1.91 5.65
N LYS A 134 -22.57 2.43 4.70
CA LYS A 134 -22.87 3.60 3.86
C LYS A 134 -22.42 3.38 2.42
N PRO A 135 -23.14 3.93 1.42
CA PRO A 135 -24.27 4.87 1.53
C PRO A 135 -25.57 4.23 2.07
N GLU A 136 -25.77 2.95 1.78
CA GLU A 136 -26.88 2.13 2.29
C GLU A 136 -26.33 0.81 2.85
N PRO A 137 -26.95 0.24 3.91
CA PRO A 137 -26.50 -1.03 4.46
C PRO A 137 -26.56 -2.17 3.43
N ASN A 138 -25.44 -2.82 3.18
CA ASN A 138 -25.35 -3.97 2.28
C ASN A 138 -24.30 -4.99 2.78
N LYS A 139 -24.34 -6.21 2.26
CA LYS A 139 -23.32 -7.23 2.50
C LYS A 139 -22.85 -7.82 1.19
N VAL A 140 -21.54 -7.90 1.01
CA VAL A 140 -20.92 -8.48 -0.17
C VAL A 140 -19.97 -9.59 0.28
N THR A 141 -19.95 -10.70 -0.44
CA THR A 141 -18.95 -11.76 -0.27
C THR A 141 -18.06 -11.75 -1.50
N LEU A 142 -16.76 -11.59 -1.26
CA LEU A 142 -15.72 -11.46 -2.27
C LEU A 142 -14.78 -12.66 -2.22
N GLY A 143 -14.03 -12.87 -3.31
CA GLY A 143 -12.94 -13.84 -3.33
C GLY A 143 -11.88 -13.53 -2.27
N LEU A 144 -11.21 -14.57 -1.78
CA LEU A 144 -10.13 -14.42 -0.81
C LEU A 144 -9.05 -13.46 -1.33
N THR A 145 -8.72 -12.45 -0.52
CA THR A 145 -7.69 -11.46 -0.83
C THR A 145 -7.06 -10.89 0.43
N GLN A 146 -6.16 -9.93 0.27
CA GLN A 146 -5.47 -9.21 1.33
C GLN A 146 -5.88 -7.74 1.39
N PHE A 147 -5.49 -7.07 2.47
CA PHE A 147 -5.75 -5.65 2.73
C PHE A 147 -4.49 -4.79 2.51
N PRO A 148 -4.62 -3.46 2.42
CA PRO A 148 -3.54 -2.59 1.94
C PRO A 148 -2.21 -2.68 2.71
N THR A 149 -2.25 -2.92 4.03
CA THR A 149 -1.02 -3.02 4.83
C THR A 149 -0.34 -4.35 4.61
N GLN A 150 -1.09 -5.47 4.58
CA GLN A 150 -0.55 -6.77 4.16
C GLN A 150 0.07 -6.72 2.76
N HIS A 151 -0.60 -6.05 1.83
CA HIS A 151 -0.10 -5.87 0.49
C HIS A 151 1.22 -5.06 0.46
N MET A 152 1.37 -4.04 1.31
CA MET A 152 2.64 -3.32 1.47
C MET A 152 3.75 -4.20 2.08
N PHE A 153 3.41 -5.05 3.07
CA PHE A 153 4.37 -6.02 3.62
C PHE A 153 4.86 -7.01 2.56
N GLU A 154 3.94 -7.56 1.75
CA GLU A 154 4.30 -8.46 0.64
C GLU A 154 5.22 -7.76 -0.36
N LEU A 155 4.89 -6.53 -0.76
CA LEU A 155 5.69 -5.75 -1.70
C LEU A 155 7.13 -5.53 -1.20
N ILE A 156 7.30 -5.11 0.06
CA ILE A 156 8.63 -4.88 0.64
C ILE A 156 9.41 -6.19 0.76
N ASP A 157 8.78 -7.26 1.27
CA ASP A 157 9.42 -8.57 1.42
C ASP A 157 9.90 -9.13 0.07
N LYS A 158 9.07 -9.02 -0.98
CA LYS A 158 9.42 -9.42 -2.34
C LYS A 158 10.56 -8.57 -2.92
N ALA A 159 10.53 -7.26 -2.71
CA ALA A 159 11.58 -6.35 -3.15
C ALA A 159 12.93 -6.66 -2.48
N GLU A 160 12.93 -6.99 -1.18
CA GLU A 160 14.11 -7.38 -0.41
C GLU A 160 14.67 -8.73 -0.85
N LYS A 161 13.80 -9.68 -1.21
CA LYS A 161 14.16 -10.98 -1.79
C LYS A 161 14.64 -10.88 -3.25
N GLY A 162 14.52 -9.70 -3.86
CA GLY A 162 14.94 -9.45 -5.25
C GLY A 162 13.97 -9.98 -6.29
N GLU A 163 12.72 -10.28 -5.91
CA GLU A 163 11.64 -10.48 -6.87
C GLU A 163 11.34 -9.14 -7.57
N ASN A 164 11.07 -9.20 -8.87
CA ASN A 164 10.92 -8.01 -9.72
C ASN A 164 9.59 -7.92 -10.46
N PHE A 165 8.78 -8.98 -10.41
CA PHE A 165 7.49 -9.06 -11.06
C PHE A 165 6.62 -10.09 -10.36
N TYR A 166 5.40 -9.73 -9.99
CA TYR A 166 4.41 -10.66 -9.46
C TYR A 166 2.98 -10.13 -9.62
N GLU A 167 2.01 -11.02 -9.46
CA GLU A 167 0.59 -10.69 -9.45
C GLU A 167 -0.01 -11.08 -8.11
N THR A 168 -0.96 -10.29 -7.62
CA THR A 168 -1.73 -10.56 -6.40
C THR A 168 -3.08 -9.86 -6.47
N SER A 169 -3.93 -10.07 -5.48
CA SER A 169 -5.23 -9.40 -5.38
C SER A 169 -5.26 -8.47 -4.16
N LEU A 170 -6.14 -7.47 -4.19
CA LEU A 170 -6.30 -6.49 -3.12
C LEU A 170 -7.77 -6.10 -2.94
N PHE A 171 -8.19 -5.99 -1.67
CA PHE A 171 -9.36 -5.20 -1.28
C PHE A 171 -8.90 -3.98 -0.48
N ASP A 172 -9.17 -2.78 -0.98
CA ASP A 172 -8.75 -1.51 -0.34
C ASP A 172 -9.92 -0.62 0.10
N GLY A 173 -11.17 -1.05 -0.12
CA GLY A 173 -12.37 -0.28 0.19
C GLY A 173 -12.56 0.97 -0.68
N SER A 174 -11.91 1.02 -1.85
CA SER A 174 -12.12 2.07 -2.85
C SER A 174 -13.49 1.97 -3.53
N GLU A 175 -13.87 3.02 -4.25
CA GLU A 175 -15.13 3.12 -5.00
C GLU A 175 -16.39 2.75 -4.19
N ASP A 176 -17.10 1.69 -4.58
CA ASP A 176 -18.29 1.14 -3.91
C ASP A 176 -17.95 0.08 -2.84
N ALA A 177 -16.66 -0.24 -2.66
CA ALA A 177 -16.15 -1.26 -1.75
C ALA A 177 -16.80 -2.64 -1.96
N ASP A 178 -17.07 -2.98 -3.22
CA ASP A 178 -17.86 -4.13 -3.64
C ASP A 178 -17.09 -5.12 -4.53
N ARG A 179 -15.78 -4.92 -4.72
CA ARG A 179 -14.94 -5.73 -5.61
C ARG A 179 -13.53 -5.92 -5.09
N VAL A 180 -12.87 -6.95 -5.60
CA VAL A 180 -11.44 -7.21 -5.41
C VAL A 180 -10.73 -6.77 -6.69
N MET A 181 -9.62 -6.04 -6.53
CA MET A 181 -8.79 -5.65 -7.66
C MET A 181 -7.67 -6.65 -7.84
N LEU A 182 -7.41 -7.04 -9.09
CA LEU A 182 -6.16 -7.73 -9.45
C LEU A 182 -5.07 -6.67 -9.62
N THR A 183 -3.88 -6.98 -9.11
CA THR A 183 -2.73 -6.09 -9.16
C THR A 183 -1.55 -6.80 -9.79
N THR A 184 -0.97 -6.18 -10.81
CA THR A 184 0.33 -6.57 -11.36
C THR A 184 1.37 -5.61 -10.83
N VAL A 185 2.43 -6.13 -10.24
CA VAL A 185 3.48 -5.36 -9.58
C VAL A 185 4.82 -5.59 -10.26
N VAL A 186 5.48 -4.50 -10.64
CA VAL A 186 6.83 -4.50 -11.21
C VAL A 186 7.76 -3.74 -10.27
N ILE A 187 8.87 -4.37 -9.88
CA ILE A 187 9.86 -3.80 -8.97
C ILE A 187 11.18 -3.61 -9.71
N GLY A 188 11.64 -2.37 -9.77
CA GLY A 188 12.92 -1.97 -10.32
C GLY A 188 14.09 -2.29 -9.39
N LYS A 189 15.32 -2.10 -9.88
CA LYS A 189 16.52 -2.31 -9.06
C LYS A 189 16.63 -1.24 -7.98
N PRO A 190 17.08 -1.59 -6.75
CA PRO A 190 17.25 -0.60 -5.69
C PRO A 190 18.33 0.42 -6.06
N ALA A 191 18.04 1.70 -5.85
CA ALA A 191 18.91 2.81 -6.19
C ALA A 191 18.99 3.83 -5.03
N PRO A 192 20.09 4.56 -4.87
CA PRO A 192 20.13 5.73 -4.00
C PRO A 192 19.37 6.90 -4.65
N ALA A 193 18.96 7.89 -3.87
CA ALA A 193 18.46 9.16 -4.40
C ALA A 193 19.52 9.86 -5.27
N ASP A 194 19.09 10.35 -6.43
CA ASP A 194 19.93 11.17 -7.30
C ASP A 194 20.27 12.49 -6.62
N ARG A 195 21.45 13.04 -6.90
CA ARG A 195 21.89 14.33 -6.32
C ARG A 195 20.97 15.51 -6.66
N ASN A 196 20.23 15.40 -7.76
CA ASN A 196 19.32 16.41 -8.26
C ASN A 196 17.84 16.07 -7.99
N ASP A 197 17.58 15.06 -7.14
CA ASP A 197 16.21 14.66 -6.82
C ASP A 197 15.49 15.82 -6.09
N PRO A 198 14.37 16.33 -6.64
CA PRO A 198 13.70 17.53 -6.12
C PRO A 198 13.05 17.31 -4.74
N GLU A 199 12.96 16.06 -4.27
CA GLU A 199 12.38 15.70 -2.97
C GLU A 199 13.45 15.58 -1.87
N LEU A 200 14.75 15.65 -2.20
CA LEU A 200 15.84 15.57 -1.21
C LEU A 200 15.64 16.47 0.03
N PRO A 201 15.15 17.73 -0.09
CA PRO A 201 14.90 18.56 1.09
C PRO A 201 13.90 17.94 2.07
N ALA A 202 12.89 17.22 1.58
CA ALA A 202 11.90 16.55 2.42
C ALA A 202 12.41 15.23 3.03
N LEU A 203 13.49 14.66 2.47
CA LEU A 203 14.07 13.38 2.90
C LEU A 203 15.18 13.54 3.95
N SER A 204 15.40 14.73 4.50
CA SER A 204 16.53 15.00 5.40
C SER A 204 16.62 14.06 6.61
N THR A 205 15.48 13.48 7.03
CA THR A 205 15.37 12.54 8.14
C THR A 205 15.67 11.08 7.78
N LEU A 206 15.66 10.71 6.48
CA LEU A 206 15.92 9.34 5.99
C LEU A 206 17.37 9.10 5.59
N GLY A 207 18.21 10.14 5.63
CA GLY A 207 19.63 10.00 5.32
C GLY A 207 19.91 9.50 3.90
N LYS A 208 20.61 8.36 3.78
CA LYS A 208 21.08 7.78 2.50
C LYS A 208 20.31 6.53 2.10
N ASP A 209 19.07 6.41 2.57
CA ASP A 209 18.25 5.23 2.29
C ASP A 209 18.07 5.03 0.79
N ARG A 210 18.11 3.75 0.41
CA ARG A 210 17.85 3.31 -0.96
C ARG A 210 16.36 3.11 -1.14
N PHE A 211 15.90 3.29 -2.36
CA PHE A 211 14.53 3.02 -2.75
C PHE A 211 14.49 2.00 -3.89
N TRP A 212 13.37 1.31 -4.03
CA TRP A 212 13.00 0.57 -5.24
C TRP A 212 12.00 1.41 -6.05
N PRO A 213 12.21 1.61 -7.36
CA PRO A 213 11.13 2.03 -8.25
C PRO A 213 10.08 0.92 -8.31
N VAL A 214 8.81 1.26 -8.18
CA VAL A 214 7.69 0.32 -8.23
C VAL A 214 6.62 0.85 -9.18
N ASP A 215 6.07 -0.04 -9.99
CA ASP A 215 4.88 0.18 -10.79
C ASP A 215 3.81 -0.84 -10.40
N ILE A 216 2.59 -0.38 -10.15
CA ILE A 216 1.43 -1.23 -9.85
C ILE A 216 0.30 -0.87 -10.80
N ALA A 217 -0.24 -1.87 -11.49
CA ALA A 217 -1.40 -1.74 -12.35
C ALA A 217 -2.59 -2.49 -11.73
N TYR A 218 -3.76 -1.86 -11.73
CA TYR A 218 -5.00 -2.35 -11.12
C TYR A 218 -6.02 -2.70 -12.20
N PHE A 219 -6.63 -3.88 -12.05
CA PHE A 219 -7.60 -4.45 -12.97
C PHE A 219 -8.84 -4.88 -12.17
N SER A 220 -10.03 -4.63 -12.70
CA SER A 220 -11.28 -5.00 -12.04
C SER A 220 -11.53 -6.52 -12.09
N GLY A 221 -10.87 -7.23 -13.01
CA GLY A 221 -10.98 -8.69 -13.10
C GLY A 221 -12.35 -9.16 -13.59
N ASP A 222 -13.16 -8.26 -14.14
CA ASP A 222 -14.38 -8.61 -14.86
C ASP A 222 -14.00 -9.38 -16.13
N GLU A 223 -14.75 -10.43 -16.48
CA GLU A 223 -14.51 -11.18 -17.72
C GLU A 223 -14.65 -10.22 -18.91
N SER A 224 -13.52 -9.77 -19.47
CA SER A 224 -13.51 -9.04 -20.72
C SER A 224 -13.97 -10.00 -21.83
N ASP A 225 -14.95 -9.58 -22.63
CA ASP A 225 -15.50 -10.30 -23.79
C ASP A 225 -14.45 -10.43 -24.93
N GLY A 226 -13.30 -11.05 -24.65
CA GLY A 226 -12.26 -11.42 -25.62
C GLY A 226 -11.32 -10.29 -26.09
N GLY A 227 -11.17 -9.20 -25.32
CA GLY A 227 -10.25 -8.10 -25.61
C GLY A 227 -8.98 -8.09 -24.73
N GLU A 228 -7.98 -7.27 -25.09
CA GLU A 228 -6.87 -6.95 -24.18
C GLU A 228 -7.40 -6.04 -23.06
N GLU A 229 -7.41 -6.54 -21.81
CA GLU A 229 -7.81 -5.75 -20.65
C GLU A 229 -6.74 -4.70 -20.33
N MET A 230 -7.16 -3.43 -20.28
CA MET A 230 -6.30 -2.32 -19.88
C MET A 230 -6.51 -2.04 -18.39
N PRO A 231 -5.46 -1.67 -17.64
CA PRO A 231 -5.64 -1.34 -16.23
C PRO A 231 -6.51 -0.10 -16.07
N GLU A 232 -7.40 -0.12 -15.09
CA GLU A 232 -8.26 1.02 -14.73
C GLU A 232 -7.44 2.13 -14.07
N TYR A 233 -6.40 1.73 -13.35
CA TYR A 233 -5.50 2.63 -12.67
C TYR A 233 -4.08 2.07 -12.66
N ARG A 234 -3.08 2.93 -12.84
CA ARG A 234 -1.68 2.58 -12.62
C ARG A 234 -1.01 3.61 -11.75
N ILE A 235 -0.18 3.15 -10.81
CA ILE A 235 0.67 4.03 -10.01
C ILE A 235 2.13 3.61 -10.12
N SER A 236 3.00 4.60 -10.32
CA SER A 236 4.45 4.45 -10.23
C SER A 236 4.96 5.28 -9.05
N PHE A 237 5.91 4.75 -8.28
CA PHE A 237 6.48 5.46 -7.13
C PHE A 237 7.86 4.92 -6.77
N LYS A 238 8.58 5.66 -5.92
CA LYS A 238 9.79 5.21 -5.25
C LYS A 238 9.43 4.74 -3.84
N MET A 239 9.73 3.48 -3.53
CA MET A 239 9.45 2.85 -2.25
C MET A 239 10.71 2.65 -1.41
N HIS A 240 10.68 3.07 -0.16
CA HIS A 240 11.72 2.76 0.83
C HIS A 240 11.35 1.52 1.65
N GLY A 241 12.35 0.82 2.21
CA GLY A 241 12.13 -0.42 2.97
C GLY A 241 11.31 -0.27 4.25
N ASN A 242 11.08 0.98 4.70
CA ASN A 242 10.24 1.30 5.84
C ASN A 242 8.78 1.66 5.45
N GLY A 243 8.39 1.45 4.19
CA GLY A 243 7.04 1.70 3.68
C GLY A 243 6.76 3.13 3.24
N LEU A 244 7.72 4.05 3.35
CA LEU A 244 7.55 5.38 2.78
C LEU A 244 7.58 5.33 1.25
N THR A 245 6.61 5.99 0.62
CA THR A 245 6.55 6.20 -0.83
C THR A 245 6.77 7.67 -1.19
N ARG A 246 7.27 7.93 -2.39
CA ARG A 246 7.51 9.29 -2.92
C ARG A 246 7.58 9.28 -4.45
N ASP A 247 7.66 10.46 -5.07
CA ASP A 247 7.71 10.61 -6.53
C ASP A 247 6.56 9.87 -7.23
N LEU A 248 5.33 10.15 -6.78
CA LEU A 248 4.13 9.44 -7.21
C LEU A 248 3.75 9.87 -8.63
N GLN A 249 3.46 8.91 -9.50
CA GLN A 249 2.79 9.13 -10.77
C GLN A 249 1.53 8.28 -10.80
N MET A 250 0.37 8.92 -10.89
CA MET A 250 -0.95 8.31 -10.79
C MET A 250 -1.64 8.45 -12.14
N ASP A 251 -1.89 7.35 -12.82
CA ASP A 251 -2.38 7.27 -14.18
C ASP A 251 -3.80 6.70 -14.19
N TYR A 252 -4.76 7.54 -14.57
CA TYR A 252 -6.20 7.24 -14.62
C TYR A 252 -6.66 6.98 -16.07
N GLY A 253 -5.73 6.67 -16.97
CA GLY A 253 -6.00 6.44 -18.40
C GLY A 253 -6.09 7.73 -19.21
N ASP A 254 -7.08 8.58 -18.92
CA ASP A 254 -7.28 9.83 -19.67
C ASP A 254 -6.40 11.00 -19.17
N PHE A 255 -5.89 10.92 -17.96
CA PHE A 255 -4.96 11.89 -17.41
C PHE A 255 -4.02 11.24 -16.39
N THR A 256 -2.89 11.89 -16.16
CA THR A 256 -1.89 11.49 -15.17
C THR A 256 -1.59 12.65 -14.23
N MET A 257 -1.47 12.35 -12.94
CA MET A 257 -1.07 13.29 -11.90
C MET A 257 0.29 12.92 -11.33
N THR A 258 1.06 13.91 -10.93
CA THR A 258 2.28 13.72 -10.14
C THR A 258 2.07 14.20 -8.72
N GLY A 259 2.49 13.37 -7.75
CA GLY A 259 2.55 13.72 -6.34
C GLY A 259 4.00 13.82 -5.87
N ARG A 260 4.47 15.04 -5.64
CA ARG A 260 5.83 15.32 -5.18
C ARG A 260 5.86 15.52 -3.68
N LEU A 261 6.67 14.75 -2.96
CA LEU A 261 6.86 14.88 -1.53
C LEU A 261 7.48 16.24 -1.19
N VAL A 262 6.82 16.98 -0.30
CA VAL A 262 7.26 18.32 0.14
C VAL A 262 7.47 18.43 1.65
N ASP A 263 6.88 17.54 2.45
CA ASP A 263 7.11 17.45 3.89
C ASP A 263 7.02 16.00 4.35
N LEU A 264 7.91 15.61 5.26
CA LEU A 264 7.91 14.30 5.89
C LEU A 264 8.15 14.46 7.39
N SER A 265 7.22 13.96 8.18
CA SER A 265 7.32 13.85 9.63
C SER A 265 7.37 12.37 10.00
N LEU A 266 8.46 11.90 10.60
CA LEU A 266 8.52 10.54 11.16
C LEU A 266 7.97 10.58 12.59
N PHE A 267 7.19 9.57 12.97
CA PHE A 267 6.67 9.42 14.33
C PHE A 267 7.44 8.32 15.05
N ASP A 268 7.52 8.40 16.38
CA ASP A 268 8.19 7.37 17.16
C ASP A 268 7.46 6.03 16.98
N GLN A 269 8.23 4.98 16.74
CA GLN A 269 7.70 3.63 16.81
C GLN A 269 7.29 3.36 18.26
N ALA A 270 6.08 2.84 18.46
CA ALA A 270 5.72 2.33 19.78
C ALA A 270 6.77 1.30 20.18
N ALA A 271 7.34 1.45 21.39
CA ALA A 271 8.32 0.49 21.91
C ALA A 271 7.75 -0.93 21.74
N PRO A 272 8.55 -1.92 21.28
CA PRO A 272 8.07 -3.27 21.07
C PRO A 272 7.50 -3.78 22.39
N LYS A 273 6.18 -3.72 22.49
CA LYS A 273 5.44 -4.41 23.54
C LYS A 273 5.33 -5.83 23.03
N ASP A 274 5.71 -6.82 23.83
CA ASP A 274 5.23 -8.17 23.60
C ASP A 274 3.72 -8.06 23.46
N CYS A 275 3.18 -8.38 22.26
CA CYS A 275 1.75 -8.32 22.03
C CYS A 275 1.10 -9.21 23.11
N LYS A 276 0.46 -8.59 24.10
CA LYS A 276 -0.23 -9.35 25.15
C LYS A 276 -1.38 -10.06 24.47
N LYS A 277 -1.20 -11.36 24.24
CA LYS A 277 -2.27 -12.28 23.84
C LYS A 277 -3.41 -12.24 24.84
#